data_AF-A0A090YBT8-F1
#
_entry.id   AF-A0A090YBT8-F1
#
_cell.length_a   1.000
_cell.length_b   1.000
_cell.length_c   1.000
_cell.angle_alpha   90.00
_cell.angle_beta   90.00
_cell.angle_gamma   90.00
#
_symmetry.space_group_name_H-M   'P 1'
#
loop_
_entity.id
_entity.type
_entity.pdbx_description
1 polymer ?
#
loop_
_entity_poly.entity_id
_entity_poly.type
_entity_poly.pdbx_seq_one_letter_code
_entity_poly.pdbx_strand_id
1 'polypeptide(L)'
;MKYKVIYKEKEFVPWAIGKFILEINKIPLGTNDEKEARNYGFEKMEQFVFKKEVPIEEVDALIEIKESILKIQNMDEKVTRIEQKDIRSYLKNLLE
;
A
#
# COMPACT_ATOMS: atom_id res chain seq x y z
N MET A 1 -2.79 -4.02 11.94
CA MET A 1 -3.44 -3.71 10.64
C MET A 1 -2.33 -3.34 9.67
N LYS A 2 -2.25 -4.06 8.57
CA LYS A 2 -1.20 -3.96 7.56
C LYS A 2 -1.84 -3.55 6.22
N TYR A 3 -1.02 -3.07 5.31
CA TYR A 3 -1.43 -2.73 3.95
C TYR A 3 -0.46 -3.30 2.92
N LYS A 4 -0.97 -3.63 1.73
CA LYS A 4 -0.20 -3.81 0.49
C LYS A 4 -0.82 -2.95 -0.61
N VAL A 5 -0.03 -2.60 -1.61
CA VAL A 5 -0.50 -1.87 -2.81
C VAL A 5 -0.19 -2.73 -4.03
N ILE A 6 -1.16 -2.88 -4.93
CA ILE A 6 -0.96 -3.48 -6.24
C ILE A 6 -0.64 -2.36 -7.22
N TYR A 7 0.55 -2.41 -7.82
CA TYR A 7 1.02 -1.45 -8.83
C TYR A 7 1.64 -2.20 -9.99
N LYS A 8 1.06 -2.06 -11.19
CA LYS A 8 1.46 -2.79 -12.41
C LYS A 8 1.51 -4.29 -12.13
N GLU A 9 0.39 -4.81 -11.63
CA GLU A 9 0.12 -6.22 -11.31
C GLU A 9 0.97 -6.81 -10.15
N LYS A 10 1.81 -6.00 -9.48
CA LYS A 10 2.71 -6.46 -8.41
C LYS A 10 2.43 -5.83 -7.04
N GLU A 11 2.55 -6.64 -5.99
CA GLU A 11 2.48 -6.20 -4.59
C GLU A 11 3.72 -5.42 -4.13
N PHE A 12 3.47 -4.25 -3.53
CA PHE A 12 4.44 -3.43 -2.80
C PHE A 12 3.96 -3.13 -1.38
N VAL A 13 4.89 -2.72 -0.51
CA VAL A 13 4.56 -2.22 0.84
C VAL A 13 4.44 -0.70 0.78
N PRO A 14 3.30 -0.09 1.14
CA PRO A 14 3.22 1.36 1.29
C PRO A 14 4.00 1.81 2.53
N TRP A 15 4.82 2.86 2.41
CA TRP A 15 5.49 3.52 3.54
C TRP A 15 4.48 4.17 4.51
N ALA A 16 3.33 4.63 4.01
CA ALA A 16 2.24 5.20 4.82
C ALA A 16 0.90 5.10 4.06
N ILE A 17 -0.22 5.02 4.80
CA ILE A 17 -1.60 5.08 4.30
C ILE A 17 -2.43 5.94 5.28
N GLY A 18 -3.21 6.90 4.77
CA GLY A 18 -4.04 7.80 5.57
C GLY A 18 -4.66 8.92 4.75
N LYS A 19 -5.46 9.80 5.38
CA LYS A 19 -6.20 10.88 4.69
C LYS A 19 -5.31 11.85 3.91
N PHE A 20 -4.10 12.13 4.40
CA PHE A 20 -3.10 13.00 3.75
C PHE A 20 -2.78 12.58 2.31
N ILE A 21 -2.95 11.30 1.95
CA ILE A 21 -2.76 10.81 0.57
C ILE A 21 -3.70 11.51 -0.42
N LEU A 22 -4.89 11.95 0.04
CA LEU A 22 -5.84 12.70 -0.79
C LEU A 22 -5.35 14.13 -1.10
N GLU A 23 -4.43 14.67 -0.30
CA GLU A 23 -3.85 16.00 -0.47
C GLU A 23 -2.64 15.95 -1.43
N ILE A 24 -1.74 14.98 -1.23
CA ILE A 24 -0.56 14.78 -2.09
C ILE A 24 -0.86 14.01 -3.39
N ASN A 25 -2.03 13.40 -3.49
CA ASN A 25 -2.50 12.50 -4.57
C ASN A 25 -1.53 11.35 -4.94
N LYS A 26 -0.70 10.89 -4.00
CA LYS A 26 0.26 9.80 -4.22
C LYS A 26 0.33 8.86 -3.02
N ILE A 27 0.56 7.58 -3.29
CA ILE A 27 0.91 6.58 -2.28
C ILE A 27 2.43 6.37 -2.33
N PRO A 28 3.17 6.59 -1.23
CA PRO A 28 4.60 6.28 -1.18
C PRO A 28 4.77 4.77 -1.00
N LEU A 29 5.37 4.10 -1.99
CA LEU A 29 5.70 2.68 -1.98
C LEU A 29 7.16 2.47 -1.58
N GLY A 30 7.46 1.33 -0.95
CA GLY A 30 8.80 0.89 -0.61
C GLY A 30 9.09 -0.55 -1.06
N THR A 31 10.35 -0.81 -1.40
CA THR A 31 10.89 -2.16 -1.59
C THR A 31 12.33 -2.23 -1.10
N ASN A 32 12.80 -3.45 -0.83
CA ASN A 32 14.18 -3.75 -0.45
C ASN A 32 14.94 -4.53 -1.54
N ASP A 33 14.26 -4.93 -2.63
CA ASP A 33 14.88 -5.64 -3.76
C ASP A 33 15.39 -4.64 -4.82
N GLU A 34 16.69 -4.67 -5.10
CA GLU A 34 17.36 -3.74 -6.03
C GLU A 34 17.00 -4.00 -7.51
N LYS A 35 16.62 -5.23 -7.88
CA LYS A 35 16.17 -5.57 -9.24
C LYS A 35 14.74 -5.08 -9.45
N GLU A 36 13.88 -5.26 -8.46
CA GLU A 36 12.53 -4.69 -8.43
C GLU A 36 12.56 -3.16 -8.46
N ALA A 37 13.40 -2.55 -7.61
CA ALA A 37 13.58 -1.10 -7.58
C ALA A 37 13.98 -0.53 -8.96
N ARG A 38 14.95 -1.16 -9.65
CA ARG A 38 15.30 -0.79 -11.03
C ARG A 38 14.14 -0.99 -12.01
N ASN A 39 13.48 -2.14 -11.97
CA ASN A 39 12.44 -2.49 -12.94
C ASN A 39 11.20 -1.58 -12.86
N TYR A 40 10.85 -1.07 -11.67
CA TYR A 40 9.68 -0.22 -11.45
C TYR A 40 10.04 1.27 -11.27
N GLY A 41 11.33 1.62 -11.32
CA GLY A 41 11.83 3.00 -11.16
C GLY A 41 11.59 3.55 -9.75
N PHE A 42 12.10 2.86 -8.73
CA PHE A 42 12.21 3.34 -7.36
C PHE A 42 13.58 4.01 -7.16
N GLU A 43 13.60 5.07 -6.37
CA GLU A 43 14.80 5.79 -5.97
C GLU A 43 15.45 5.13 -4.75
N LYS A 44 16.79 5.10 -4.71
CA LYS A 44 17.53 4.53 -3.57
C LYS A 44 17.63 5.57 -2.45
N MET A 45 17.08 5.22 -1.29
CA MET A 45 17.10 6.08 -0.11
C MET A 45 18.27 5.71 0.82
N GLU A 46 18.44 4.40 1.10
CA GLU A 46 19.49 3.89 2.00
C GLU A 46 20.05 2.56 1.45
N GLN A 47 20.85 1.84 2.24
CA GLN A 47 21.31 0.50 1.84
C GLN A 47 20.14 -0.50 1.90
N PHE A 48 19.82 -1.13 0.76
CA PHE A 48 18.66 -2.02 0.59
C PHE A 48 17.30 -1.39 0.91
N VAL A 49 17.17 -0.07 0.75
CA VAL A 49 15.91 0.66 0.97
C VAL A 49 15.65 1.56 -0.23
N PHE A 50 14.58 1.27 -0.96
CA PHE A 50 14.17 2.00 -2.16
C PHE A 50 12.72 2.47 -2.02
N LYS A 51 12.41 3.70 -2.46
CA LYS A 51 11.05 4.27 -2.42
C LYS A 51 10.59 4.81 -3.77
N LYS A 52 9.28 4.88 -3.98
CA LYS A 52 8.65 5.50 -5.14
C LYS A 52 7.33 6.13 -4.73
N GLU A 53 7.08 7.38 -5.09
CA GLU A 53 5.73 7.92 -5.03
C GLU A 53 4.95 7.50 -6.28
N VAL A 54 3.78 6.88 -6.09
CA VAL A 54 2.89 6.46 -7.20
C VAL A 54 1.56 7.21 -7.10
N PRO A 55 1.09 7.89 -8.17
CA PRO A 55 -0.22 8.55 -8.17
C PRO A 55 -1.37 7.59 -7.83
N ILE A 56 -2.43 8.05 -7.15
CA ILE A 56 -3.58 7.17 -6.79
C ILE A 56 -4.23 6.57 -8.05
N GLU A 57 -4.28 7.34 -9.13
CA GLU A 57 -4.75 6.91 -10.46
C GLU A 57 -3.87 5.85 -11.16
N GLU A 58 -2.62 5.65 -10.73
CA GLU A 58 -1.71 4.60 -11.23
C GLU A 58 -1.77 3.29 -10.41
N VAL A 59 -2.50 3.26 -9.29
CA VAL A 59 -2.56 2.11 -8.38
C VAL A 59 -3.72 1.17 -8.76
N ASP A 60 -3.43 -0.10 -9.05
CA ASP A 60 -4.44 -1.08 -9.47
C ASP A 60 -5.42 -1.41 -8.32
N ALA A 61 -4.90 -1.57 -7.10
CA ALA A 61 -5.69 -1.79 -5.88
C ALA A 61 -4.90 -1.49 -4.60
N LEU A 62 -5.62 -1.17 -3.52
CA LEU A 62 -5.12 -1.19 -2.15
C LEU A 62 -5.62 -2.47 -1.46
N ILE A 63 -4.76 -3.16 -0.73
CA ILE A 63 -5.12 -4.31 0.10
C ILE A 63 -5.01 -3.91 1.57
N GLU A 64 -6.12 -4.01 2.31
CA GLU A 64 -6.18 -3.87 3.76
C GLU A 64 -6.11 -5.26 4.39
N ILE A 65 -5.23 -5.44 5.40
CA ILE A 65 -5.11 -6.70 6.14
C ILE A 65 -5.36 -6.41 7.63
N LYS A 66 -6.50 -6.91 8.13
CA LYS A 66 -6.92 -6.83 9.53
C LYS A 66 -6.59 -8.11 10.27
N GLU A 67 -5.49 -8.06 11.01
CA GLU A 67 -5.04 -9.10 11.94
C GLU A 67 -6.05 -9.25 13.10
N SER A 68 -6.49 -10.47 13.35
CA SER A 68 -7.37 -10.80 14.48
C SER A 68 -6.65 -10.62 15.82
N ILE A 69 -7.05 -9.60 16.59
CA ILE A 69 -6.47 -9.27 17.91
C ILE A 69 -6.68 -10.42 18.91
N LEU A 70 -7.80 -11.13 18.77
CA LEU A 70 -8.13 -12.30 19.56
C LEU A 70 -7.40 -13.53 19.01
N LYS A 71 -6.33 -13.96 19.68
CA LYS A 71 -5.68 -15.28 19.50
C LYS A 71 -6.55 -16.46 20.02
N ILE A 72 -7.86 -16.24 20.18
CA ILE A 72 -8.81 -17.16 20.81
C ILE A 72 -9.86 -17.47 19.75
N GLN A 73 -9.84 -18.72 19.27
CA GLN A 73 -10.62 -19.25 18.14
C GLN A 73 -10.14 -18.80 16.75
N ASN A 74 -10.35 -19.68 15.77
CA ASN A 74 -9.75 -19.63 14.43
C ASN A 74 -10.42 -18.56 13.54
N MET A 75 -10.15 -17.28 13.80
CA MET A 75 -10.56 -16.17 12.93
C MET A 75 -9.40 -15.75 12.02
N ASP A 76 -9.43 -16.24 10.77
CA ASP A 76 -8.45 -15.93 9.73
C ASP A 76 -8.25 -14.41 9.53
N GLU A 77 -7.08 -14.01 9.01
CA GLU A 77 -6.79 -12.60 8.70
C GLU A 77 -7.82 -12.05 7.71
N LYS A 78 -8.54 -10.99 8.10
CA LYS A 78 -9.50 -10.36 7.19
C LYS A 78 -8.75 -9.49 6.19
N VAL A 79 -8.56 -10.05 4.99
CA VAL A 79 -8.05 -9.34 3.81
C VAL A 79 -9.21 -8.67 3.06
N THR A 80 -9.14 -7.36 2.88
CA THR A 80 -10.06 -6.59 2.04
C THR A 80 -9.28 -6.05 0.83
N ARG A 81 -9.75 -6.30 -0.39
CA ARG A 81 -9.24 -5.66 -1.61
C ARG A 81 -10.12 -4.45 -1.96
N ILE A 82 -9.49 -3.32 -2.22
CA ILE A 82 -10.11 -2.05 -2.64
C ILE A 82 -9.58 -1.74 -4.05
N GLU A 83 -10.44 -1.88 -5.06
CA GLU A 83 -10.07 -1.59 -6.46
C GLU A 83 -9.78 -0.09 -6.68
N GLN A 84 -8.92 0.24 -7.66
CA GLN A 84 -8.51 1.60 -8.04
C GLN A 84 -9.60 2.68 -7.84
N LYS A 85 -10.79 2.46 -8.43
CA LYS A 85 -11.93 3.39 -8.43
C LYS A 85 -12.43 3.76 -7.02
N ASP A 86 -12.26 2.85 -6.06
CA ASP A 86 -12.78 2.96 -4.70
C ASP A 86 -11.71 3.47 -3.71
N ILE A 87 -10.43 3.50 -4.08
CA ILE A 87 -9.31 3.88 -3.19
C ILE A 87 -9.52 5.27 -2.58
N ARG A 88 -9.90 6.27 -3.38
CA ARG A 88 -10.15 7.65 -2.87
C ARG A 88 -11.31 7.67 -1.87
N SER A 89 -12.36 6.90 -2.11
CA SER A 89 -13.52 6.77 -1.21
C SER A 89 -13.15 6.05 0.09
N TYR A 90 -12.34 4.99 0.01
CA TYR A 90 -11.81 4.27 1.16
C TYR A 90 -10.92 5.18 2.03
N LEU A 91 -9.94 5.87 1.43
CA LEU A 91 -9.03 6.78 2.13
C LEU A 91 -9.78 7.91 2.85
N LYS A 92 -10.84 8.45 2.24
CA LYS A 92 -11.70 9.48 2.86
C LYS A 92 -12.44 8.96 4.09
N ASN A 93 -12.84 7.69 4.07
CA ASN A 93 -13.62 7.02 5.11
C ASN A 93 -12.76 6.32 6.17
N LEU A 94 -11.42 6.44 6.11
CA LEU A 94 -10.56 6.07 7.23
C LEU A 94 -10.92 6.91 8.47
N LEU A 95 -10.88 6.28 9.63
CA LEU A 95 -10.89 7.00 10.91
C LEU A 95 -9.51 7.63 11.13
N GLU A 96 -9.48 8.73 11.89
CA GLU A 96 -8.25 9.39 12.37
C GLU A 96 -7.78 8.77 13.70
#